data_AF-A0A351G3S6-F1
#
_entry.id   AF-A0A351G3S6-F1
#
_cell.length_a   1.000
_cell.length_b   1.000
_cell.length_c   1.000
_cell.angle_alpha   90.00
_cell.angle_beta   90.00
_cell.angle_gamma   90.00
#
_symmetry.space_group_name_H-M   'P 1'
#
loop_
_entity.id
_entity.type
_entity.pdbx_description
1 polymer ?
#
loop_
_entity_poly.entity_id
_entity_poly.type
_entity_poly.pdbx_seq_one_letter_code
_entity_poly.pdbx_strand_id
1 'polypeptide(L)' 'RSLRLIYLDCGTFDEENLLYGARILSRKLSERNISHIFEEFEGGHRHTQFRYDVSLKAISQHFGRTGKKI' A
#
# COMPACT_ATOMS: atom_id res chain seq x y z
N ARG A 1 19.95 -0.85 8.18
CA ARG A 1 18.55 -0.36 8.16
C ARG A 1 17.69 -1.44 7.49
N SER A 2 16.50 -1.76 8.00
CA SER A 2 15.54 -2.69 7.38
C SER A 2 14.33 -1.95 6.83
N LEU A 3 13.73 -2.49 5.76
CA LEU A 3 12.46 -2.00 5.22
C LEU A 3 11.34 -2.30 6.23
N ARG A 4 10.47 -1.33 6.50
CA ARG A 4 9.47 -1.41 7.59
C ARG A 4 8.02 -1.48 7.11
N LEU A 5 7.76 -1.05 5.88
CA LEU A 5 6.42 -0.99 5.30
C LEU A 5 6.54 -1.08 3.79
N ILE A 6 5.70 -1.92 3.18
CA ILE A 6 5.34 -1.87 1.77
C ILE A 6 3.86 -1.55 1.73
N TYR A 7 3.49 -0.45 1.09
CA TYR A 7 2.10 -0.02 0.94
C TYR A 7 1.83 0.19 -0.55
N LEU A 8 0.79 -0.44 -1.05
CA LEU A 8 0.36 -0.38 -2.44
C LEU A 8 -1.10 0.05 -2.47
N ASP A 9 -1.44 1.01 -3.31
CA ASP A 9 -2.84 1.31 -3.62
C ASP A 9 -3.06 1.54 -5.11
N CYS A 10 -4.30 1.31 -5.56
CA CYS A 10 -4.74 1.64 -6.91
C CYS A 10 -6.24 1.93 -6.98
N GLY A 11 -6.67 2.53 -8.10
CA GLY A 11 -8.09 2.66 -8.43
C GLY A 11 -8.66 1.38 -9.03
N THR A 12 -9.93 1.07 -8.77
CA THR A 12 -10.62 -0.08 -9.39
C THR A 12 -10.92 0.12 -10.87
N PHE A 13 -10.91 1.36 -11.35
CA PHE A 13 -11.08 1.75 -12.75
C PHE A 13 -9.91 2.63 -13.23
N ASP A 14 -8.68 2.21 -12.89
CA ASP A 14 -7.47 2.92 -13.29
C ASP A 14 -7.30 2.90 -14.82
N GLU A 15 -7.30 4.10 -15.42
CA GLU A 15 -7.28 4.30 -16.88
C GLU A 15 -5.96 3.88 -17.52
N GLU A 16 -4.89 3.81 -16.73
CA GLU A 16 -3.54 3.42 -17.14
C GLU A 16 -3.25 1.95 -16.81
N ASN A 17 -4.28 1.18 -16.41
CA ASN A 17 -4.20 -0.24 -16.12
C ASN A 17 -3.24 -0.60 -14.96
N LEU A 18 -2.89 0.36 -14.09
CA LEU A 18 -1.98 0.11 -12.95
C LEU A 18 -2.51 -0.98 -12.01
N LEU A 19 -3.84 -1.09 -11.90
CA LEU A 19 -4.52 -2.06 -11.05
C LEU A 19 -4.06 -3.51 -11.30
N TYR A 20 -3.77 -3.89 -12.55
CA TYR A 20 -3.33 -5.25 -12.87
C TYR A 20 -1.92 -5.50 -12.34
N GLY A 21 -1.02 -4.53 -12.53
CA GLY A 21 0.34 -4.58 -11.99
C GLY A 21 0.34 -4.65 -10.47
N ALA A 22 -0.48 -3.81 -9.81
CA ALA A 22 -0.62 -3.78 -8.37
C ALA A 22 -1.13 -5.12 -7.80
N ARG A 23 -2.19 -5.69 -8.38
CA ARG A 23 -2.73 -7.01 -8.00
C ARG A 23 -1.71 -8.13 -8.19
N ILE A 24 -1.00 -8.16 -9.32
CA ILE A 24 0.03 -9.17 -9.59
C ILE A 24 1.19 -9.05 -8.59
N LEU A 25 1.64 -7.83 -8.30
CA LEU A 25 2.70 -7.59 -7.34
C LEU A 25 2.28 -8.01 -5.93
N SER A 26 1.11 -7.57 -5.46
CA SER A 26 0.57 -7.96 -4.15
C SER A 26 0.48 -9.49 -4.03
N ARG A 27 -0.06 -10.18 -5.04
CA ARG A 27 -0.10 -11.65 -5.06
C ARG A 27 1.30 -12.27 -4.93
N LYS A 28 2.28 -11.80 -5.70
CA LYS A 28 3.66 -12.31 -5.66
C LYS A 28 4.36 -12.06 -4.31
N LEU A 29 4.04 -10.95 -3.64
CA LEU A 29 4.53 -10.64 -2.29
C LEU A 29 3.90 -11.59 -1.27
N SER A 30 2.59 -11.84 -1.35
CA SER A 30 1.88 -12.80 -0.51
C SER A 30 2.43 -14.22 -0.65
N GLU A 31 2.64 -14.69 -1.89
CA GLU A 31 3.25 -16.00 -2.19
C GLU A 31 4.63 -16.19 -1.56
N ARG A 32 5.37 -15.09 -1.32
CA ARG A 32 6.71 -15.09 -0.72
C ARG A 32 6.69 -14.77 0.77
N ASN A 33 5.51 -14.68 1.38
CA ASN A 33 5.32 -14.30 2.79
C ASN A 33 5.93 -12.91 3.13
N ILE A 34 5.95 -12.00 2.16
CA ILE A 34 6.43 -10.63 2.36
C ILE A 34 5.27 -9.77 2.86
N SER A 35 5.40 -9.24 4.08
CA SER A 35 4.40 -8.36 4.69
C SER A 35 4.24 -7.06 3.88
N HIS A 36 3.02 -6.78 3.46
CA HIS A 36 2.64 -5.58 2.73
C HIS A 36 1.16 -5.26 2.96
N ILE A 37 0.77 -4.02 2.68
CA ILE A 37 -0.62 -3.57 2.64
C ILE A 37 -0.96 -3.31 1.17
N PHE A 38 -2.10 -3.82 0.71
CA PHE A 38 -2.64 -3.55 -0.62
C PHE A 38 -4.10 -3.14 -0.47
N GLU A 39 -4.45 -1.96 -0.99
CA GLU A 39 -5.81 -1.42 -0.95
C GLU A 39 -6.27 -0.97 -2.33
N GLU A 40 -7.53 -1.25 -2.63
CA GLU A 40 -8.18 -0.78 -3.85
C GLU A 40 -9.24 0.25 -3.47
N PHE A 41 -9.28 1.34 -4.23
CA PHE A 41 -10.21 2.43 -4.00
C PHE A 41 -11.12 2.62 -5.21
N GLU A 42 -12.37 2.99 -4.97
CA GLU A 42 -13.27 3.37 -6.04
C GLU A 42 -12.70 4.55 -6.83
N GLY A 43 -12.85 4.49 -8.16
CA GLY A 43 -12.34 5.50 -9.10
C GLY A 43 -11.08 5.06 -9.85
N GLY A 44 -10.43 6.03 -10.49
CA GLY A 44 -9.31 5.80 -11.40
C GLY A 44 -7.95 6.24 -10.86
N HIS A 45 -7.10 6.70 -11.77
CA HIS A 45 -5.73 7.15 -11.51
C HIS A 45 -5.65 8.58 -10.95
N ARG A 46 -6.73 9.35 -11.09
CA ARG A 46 -6.81 10.78 -10.70
C ARG A 46 -7.68 10.97 -9.45
N HIS A 47 -7.62 12.17 -8.88
CA HIS A 47 -8.37 12.58 -7.69
C HIS A 47 -8.15 11.68 -6.46
N THR A 48 -6.91 11.26 -6.25
CA THR A 48 -6.52 10.26 -5.26
C THR A 48 -6.17 10.82 -3.89
N GLN A 49 -6.33 12.13 -3.65
CA GLN A 49 -5.88 12.80 -2.43
C GLN A 49 -6.46 12.19 -1.16
N PHE A 50 -7.71 11.72 -1.20
CA PHE A 50 -8.37 11.07 -0.06
C PHE A 50 -7.67 9.76 0.37
N ARG A 51 -6.92 9.10 -0.53
CA ARG A 51 -6.16 7.88 -0.21
C ARG A 51 -4.97 8.19 0.70
N TYR A 52 -4.49 9.44 0.72
CA TYR A 52 -3.38 9.85 1.59
C TYR A 52 -3.71 9.78 3.07
N ASP A 53 -4.98 9.97 3.46
CA ASP A 53 -5.38 9.81 4.86
C ASP A 53 -5.12 8.37 5.36
N VAL A 54 -5.18 7.39 4.45
CA VAL A 54 -4.90 5.99 4.77
C VAL A 54 -3.41 5.68 4.70
N SER A 55 -2.73 6.07 3.63
CA SER A 55 -1.31 5.75 3.45
C SER A 55 -0.40 6.51 4.43
N LEU A 56 -0.69 7.78 4.73
CA LEU A 56 0.05 8.55 5.73
C LEU A 56 -0.19 8.01 7.15
N LYS A 57 -1.40 7.55 7.47
CA LYS A 57 -1.67 6.85 8.73
C LYS A 57 -0.84 5.56 8.83
N ALA A 58 -0.79 4.75 7.78
CA ALA A 58 0.03 3.55 7.74
C ALA A 58 1.52 3.89 7.92
N ILE A 59 2.02 4.91 7.23
CA ILE A 59 3.39 5.40 7.40
C ILE A 59 3.65 5.81 8.85
N SER A 60 2.79 6.65 9.44
CA SER A 60 2.93 7.11 10.82
C SER A 60 2.99 5.96 11.83
N GLN A 61 2.21 4.90 11.62
CA GLN A 61 2.22 3.72 12.49
C GLN A 61 3.52 2.91 12.40
N HIS A 62 4.28 3.06 11.32
CA HIS A 62 5.55 2.37 11.07
C HIS A 62 6.77 3.29 11.20
N PHE A 63 6.56 4.60 11.25
CA PHE A 63 7.58 5.60 11.53
C PHE A 63 7.97 5.55 13.01
N GLY A 64 9.25 5.73 13.32
CA GLY A 64 9.71 5.93 14.70
C GLY A 64 9.63 4.75 15.68
N ARG A 65 8.99 3.60 15.38
CA ARG A 65 9.00 2.45 16.32
C ARG A 65 10.39 1.79 16.34
N THR A 66 11.33 2.37 17.05
CA THR A 66 12.64 1.78 17.32
C THR A 66 12.55 1.29 18.76
N GLY A 67 12.19 0.02 18.96
CA GLY A 67 12.25 -0.64 20.27
C GLY A 67 10.94 -0.70 21.07
N LYS A 68 10.65 -1.93 21.53
CA LYS A 68 9.84 -2.34 22.71
C LYS A 68 8.37 -1.86 22.80
N LYS A 69 7.44 -2.80 22.58
CA LYS A 69 6.18 -2.83 23.33
C LYS A 69 6.53 -3.11 24.79
N ILE A 70 6.03 -2.26 25.69
CA ILE A 70 5.92 -2.52 27.14
C ILE A 70 4.85 -3.58 27.34
#